data_AF-A0A959FYD4-F1
#
_entry.id   AF-A0A959FYD4-F1
#
_cell.length_a   1.000
_cell.length_b   1.000
_cell.length_c   1.000
_cell.angle_alpha   90.00
_cell.angle_beta   90.00
_cell.angle_gamma   90.00
#
_symmetry.space_group_name_H-M   'P 1'
#
loop_
_entity.id
_entity.type
_entity.pdbx_description
1 polymer ?
#
loop_
_entity_poly.entity_id
_entity_poly.type
_entity_poly.pdbx_seq_one_letter_code
_entity_poly.pdbx_strand_id
1 'polypeptide(L)'
;MRHLFLFSFLLSLQPVFGQYAPPAGQPGSTAVPADSPYFTAWGTMADLEVGPIDITDPDLGLATAGTLENAYGIADGITVSLGDGGRITYTFGTPVADGPGWDFAVFENAFSDAFLELAFVEVSSDGLQFVRFPASSLTPTDSQVGTFGLLEATKLNNLAGKYRGGYGTPFDLWELKDSSGIDISNISHIRIIDVVGSIDLNWGQPDHNGQLVNDPFPTSFESGGFDVDAVGILEGLPSSSHNLGNLKSSLQVWPNPGRAEALINIAVSQEAFVEIYSISGQLIHSLSIEHTLNPVTFSIKTPGVYFANIRYFGSPITERLLILIQ
;
A
#
# COMPACT_ATOMS: atom_id res chain seq x y z
N MET A 1 28.73 52.99 20.78
CA MET A 1 28.43 51.58 21.13
C MET A 1 27.95 50.89 19.86
N ARG A 2 28.74 49.96 19.32
CA ARG A 2 28.39 49.17 18.12
C ARG A 2 27.51 48.00 18.60
N HIS A 3 26.24 47.97 18.23
CA HIS A 3 25.39 46.81 18.46
C HIS A 3 25.58 45.83 17.30
N LEU A 4 26.29 44.74 17.59
CA LEU A 4 26.45 43.60 16.70
C LEU A 4 25.17 42.75 16.82
N PHE A 5 24.28 42.84 15.85
CA PHE A 5 23.14 41.91 15.76
C PHE A 5 23.63 40.60 15.16
N LEU A 6 23.79 39.58 16.02
CA LEU A 6 24.05 38.21 15.58
C LEU A 6 22.70 37.60 15.13
N PHE A 7 22.49 37.51 13.82
CA PHE A 7 21.34 36.78 13.27
C PHE A 7 21.69 35.28 13.32
N SER A 8 21.16 34.57 14.31
CA SER A 8 21.23 33.10 14.36
C SER A 8 20.24 32.55 13.33
N PHE A 9 20.75 32.15 12.17
CA PHE A 9 19.97 31.44 11.17
C PHE A 9 19.92 29.96 11.58
N LEU A 10 18.88 29.58 12.33
CA LEU A 10 18.54 28.18 12.57
C LEU A 10 18.04 27.59 11.25
N LEU A 11 18.96 27.03 10.46
CA LEU A 11 18.62 26.17 9.33
C LEU A 11 18.01 24.90 9.92
N SER A 12 16.68 24.83 9.99
CA SER A 12 16.00 23.56 10.20
C SER A 12 16.22 22.72 8.95
N LEU A 13 17.21 21.83 8.98
CA LEU A 13 17.28 20.70 8.06
C LEU A 13 16.04 19.84 8.34
N GLN A 14 14.95 20.13 7.65
CA GLN A 14 13.85 19.17 7.53
C GLN A 14 14.44 18.01 6.73
N PRO A 15 14.56 16.79 7.27
CA PRO A 15 14.84 15.66 6.43
C PRO A 15 13.63 15.46 5.52
N VAL A 16 13.76 15.84 4.26
CA VAL A 16 12.82 15.44 3.22
C VAL A 16 13.14 13.98 2.91
N PHE A 17 12.47 13.06 3.60
CA PHE A 17 12.45 11.66 3.19
C PHE A 17 11.30 11.46 2.22
N GLY A 18 11.56 11.70 0.93
CA GLY A 18 10.71 11.22 -0.17
C GLY A 18 10.99 9.75 -0.44
N GLN A 19 10.89 8.90 0.57
CA GLN A 19 11.17 7.48 0.48
C GLN A 19 9.86 6.71 0.49
N TYR A 20 9.67 5.80 -0.48
CA TYR A 20 8.46 4.99 -0.54
C TYR A 20 8.38 4.03 0.66
N ALA A 21 7.20 3.44 0.87
CA ALA A 21 6.94 2.59 2.02
C ALA A 21 8.02 1.49 2.20
N PRO A 22 8.51 1.25 3.44
CA PRO A 22 9.54 0.26 3.72
C PRO A 22 9.00 -1.18 3.72
N PRO A 23 9.88 -2.19 3.81
CA PRO A 23 9.49 -3.60 3.83
C PRO A 23 8.44 -3.97 4.88
N ALA A 24 7.77 -5.10 4.66
CA ALA A 24 6.70 -5.59 5.51
C ALA A 24 7.11 -5.71 6.99
N GLY A 25 6.27 -5.20 7.89
CA GLY A 25 6.50 -5.21 9.34
C GLY A 25 7.42 -4.08 9.85
N GLN A 26 7.94 -3.21 8.97
CA GLN A 26 8.65 -2.01 9.39
C GLN A 26 7.70 -0.82 9.60
N PRO A 27 8.02 0.13 10.52
CA PRO A 27 7.22 1.32 10.72
C PRO A 27 7.01 2.10 9.41
N GLY A 28 5.75 2.39 9.07
CA GLY A 28 5.38 3.10 7.83
C GLY A 28 5.21 2.21 6.60
N SER A 29 5.38 0.89 6.72
CA SER A 29 5.07 -0.05 5.64
C SER A 29 3.58 -0.01 5.29
N THR A 30 3.27 -0.21 4.00
CA THR A 30 1.89 -0.36 3.51
C THR A 30 1.54 -1.81 3.19
N ALA A 31 2.45 -2.76 3.47
CA ALA A 31 2.25 -4.18 3.20
C ALA A 31 0.99 -4.72 3.89
N VAL A 32 0.15 -5.43 3.14
CA VAL A 32 -1.11 -6.01 3.65
C VAL A 32 -0.94 -7.51 3.88
N PRO A 33 -1.02 -8.02 5.12
CA PRO A 33 -0.88 -9.46 5.37
C PRO A 33 -2.04 -10.24 4.74
N ALA A 34 -1.77 -11.44 4.20
CA ALA A 34 -2.76 -12.27 3.50
C ALA A 34 -3.99 -12.63 4.34
N ASP A 35 -3.85 -12.67 5.67
CA ASP A 35 -4.94 -12.95 6.62
C ASP A 35 -5.67 -11.67 7.12
N SER A 36 -5.43 -10.54 6.47
CA SER A 36 -6.09 -9.27 6.78
C SER A 36 -7.62 -9.41 6.71
N PRO A 37 -8.35 -8.92 7.72
CA PRO A 37 -9.82 -8.99 7.73
C PRO A 37 -10.47 -8.02 6.72
N TYR A 38 -9.68 -7.16 6.07
CA TYR A 38 -10.16 -6.23 5.05
C TYR A 38 -10.36 -6.88 3.67
N PHE A 39 -9.87 -8.11 3.47
CA PHE A 39 -10.13 -8.83 2.22
C PHE A 39 -11.57 -9.37 2.20
N THR A 40 -12.34 -8.95 1.19
CA THR A 40 -13.75 -9.37 1.02
C THR A 40 -13.93 -10.38 -0.12
N ALA A 41 -12.99 -10.42 -1.06
CA ALA A 41 -12.98 -11.35 -2.18
C ALA A 41 -11.55 -11.61 -2.68
N TRP A 42 -11.40 -12.68 -3.47
CA TRP A 42 -10.15 -13.08 -4.10
C TRP A 42 -10.39 -13.40 -5.57
N GLY A 43 -9.37 -13.21 -6.41
CA GLY A 43 -9.40 -13.57 -7.82
C GLY A 43 -9.59 -15.09 -7.99
N THR A 44 -10.57 -15.48 -8.80
CA THR A 44 -10.91 -16.91 -9.03
C THR A 44 -11.15 -17.24 -10.50
N MET A 45 -10.95 -16.25 -11.37
CA MET A 45 -11.09 -16.35 -12.82
C MET A 45 -10.07 -15.41 -13.45
N ALA A 46 -9.19 -15.94 -14.28
CA ALA A 46 -8.22 -15.15 -15.00
C ALA A 46 -7.82 -15.79 -16.33
N ASP A 47 -7.25 -14.98 -17.21
CA ASP A 47 -6.57 -15.43 -18.43
C ASP A 47 -5.07 -15.17 -18.30
N LEU A 48 -4.25 -16.16 -18.65
CA LEU A 48 -2.79 -16.12 -18.55
C LEU A 48 -2.15 -16.13 -19.95
N GLU A 49 -1.26 -15.18 -20.18
CA GLU A 49 -0.37 -15.11 -21.34
C GLU A 49 1.08 -15.20 -20.84
N VAL A 50 1.67 -16.39 -20.94
CA VAL A 50 3.02 -16.66 -20.44
C VAL A 50 4.09 -16.10 -21.40
N GLY A 51 5.09 -15.41 -20.84
CA GLY A 51 6.26 -14.88 -21.53
C GLY A 51 7.42 -15.89 -21.61
N PRO A 52 8.46 -15.58 -22.40
CA PRO A 52 9.70 -16.35 -22.45
C PRO A 52 10.43 -16.35 -21.09
N ILE A 53 11.23 -17.38 -20.81
CA ILE A 53 12.14 -17.34 -19.64
C ILE A 53 13.28 -16.33 -19.82
N ASP A 54 13.58 -15.98 -21.07
CA ASP A 54 14.53 -14.93 -21.42
C ASP A 54 14.08 -14.28 -22.73
N ILE A 55 13.62 -13.03 -22.67
CA ILE A 55 13.17 -12.30 -23.84
C ILE A 55 14.30 -12.01 -24.84
N THR A 56 15.56 -12.05 -24.39
CA THR A 56 16.74 -11.84 -25.25
C THR A 56 17.14 -13.12 -25.99
N ASP A 57 16.68 -14.28 -25.54
CA ASP A 57 16.86 -15.58 -26.19
C ASP A 57 15.56 -16.40 -26.18
N PRO A 58 14.57 -16.06 -27.04
CA PRO A 58 13.27 -16.72 -27.06
C PRO A 58 13.32 -18.22 -27.42
N ASP A 59 14.42 -18.71 -27.98
CA ASP A 59 14.61 -20.13 -28.30
C ASP A 59 14.71 -21.01 -27.03
N LEU A 60 14.94 -20.39 -25.86
CA LEU A 60 14.92 -21.06 -24.56
C LEU A 60 13.52 -21.46 -24.09
N GLY A 61 12.46 -20.95 -24.72
CA GLY A 61 11.08 -21.30 -24.42
C GLY A 61 10.39 -20.38 -23.41
N LEU A 62 9.16 -20.76 -23.04
CA LEU A 62 8.30 -20.03 -22.11
C LEU A 62 8.54 -20.44 -20.66
N ALA A 63 8.17 -19.58 -19.71
CA ALA A 63 8.09 -19.99 -18.31
C ALA A 63 7.12 -21.16 -18.13
N THR A 64 7.40 -22.04 -17.16
CA THR A 64 6.65 -23.29 -16.98
C THR A 64 6.33 -23.62 -15.53
N ALA A 65 6.75 -22.81 -14.57
CA ALA A 65 6.45 -23.04 -13.16
C ALA A 65 5.00 -22.65 -12.84
N GLY A 66 4.32 -23.55 -12.12
CA GLY A 66 2.93 -23.38 -11.70
C GLY A 66 1.91 -23.60 -12.81
N THR A 67 0.64 -23.46 -12.44
CA THR A 67 -0.51 -23.44 -13.36
C THR A 67 -1.41 -22.26 -13.03
N LEU A 68 -2.27 -21.87 -13.99
CA LEU A 68 -3.22 -20.77 -13.78
C LEU A 68 -4.04 -20.90 -12.49
N GLU A 69 -4.42 -22.12 -12.11
CA GLU A 69 -5.18 -22.39 -10.88
C GLU A 69 -4.41 -22.10 -9.59
N ASN A 70 -3.08 -22.02 -9.63
CA ASN A 70 -2.29 -21.59 -8.48
C ASN A 70 -2.52 -20.11 -8.16
N ALA A 71 -2.86 -19.30 -9.15
CA ALA A 71 -3.12 -17.87 -8.98
C ALA A 71 -4.52 -17.55 -8.40
N TYR A 72 -5.29 -18.58 -7.99
CA TYR A 72 -6.68 -18.46 -7.57
C TYR A 72 -6.84 -18.54 -6.05
N GLY A 73 -7.73 -17.71 -5.53
CA GLY A 73 -8.11 -17.72 -4.13
C GLY A 73 -7.13 -16.94 -3.26
N ILE A 74 -7.06 -17.34 -1.98
CA ILE A 74 -6.22 -16.68 -0.98
C ILE A 74 -4.75 -16.94 -1.25
N ALA A 75 -3.92 -15.92 -1.05
CA ALA A 75 -2.47 -16.05 -1.09
C ALA A 75 -1.99 -17.15 -0.13
N ASP A 76 -1.36 -18.18 -0.66
CA ASP A 76 -0.86 -19.34 0.10
C ASP A 76 0.61 -19.68 -0.21
N GLY A 77 1.24 -18.86 -1.08
CA GLY A 77 2.63 -19.00 -1.52
C GLY A 77 2.82 -19.99 -2.67
N ILE A 78 1.74 -20.57 -3.22
CA ILE A 78 1.80 -21.39 -4.43
C ILE A 78 1.51 -20.49 -5.64
N THR A 79 2.45 -20.41 -6.57
CA THR A 79 2.43 -19.39 -7.63
C THR A 79 2.35 -19.96 -9.03
N VAL A 80 2.09 -19.06 -9.98
CA VAL A 80 2.35 -19.25 -11.41
C VAL A 80 3.26 -18.14 -11.92
N SER A 81 4.31 -18.53 -12.64
CA SER A 81 5.29 -17.58 -13.16
C SER A 81 4.83 -16.98 -14.48
N LEU A 82 5.00 -15.67 -14.62
CA LEU A 82 4.61 -14.97 -15.83
C LEU A 82 5.64 -15.11 -16.94
N GLY A 83 6.94 -15.24 -16.63
CA GLY A 83 8.02 -15.06 -17.61
C GLY A 83 8.16 -13.60 -18.06
N ASP A 84 9.23 -13.32 -18.79
CA ASP A 84 9.61 -11.96 -19.20
C ASP A 84 8.49 -11.29 -20.01
N GLY A 85 7.87 -10.25 -19.44
CA GLY A 85 6.77 -9.50 -20.04
C GLY A 85 5.46 -10.28 -20.18
N GLY A 86 5.35 -11.45 -19.55
CA GLY A 86 4.10 -12.20 -19.43
C GLY A 86 3.06 -11.45 -18.60
N ARG A 87 1.80 -11.89 -18.69
CA ARG A 87 0.70 -11.24 -17.97
C ARG A 87 -0.41 -12.20 -17.56
N ILE A 88 -1.08 -11.86 -16.48
CA ILE A 88 -2.34 -12.48 -16.06
C ILE A 88 -3.41 -11.39 -15.92
N THR A 89 -4.63 -11.64 -16.40
CA THR A 89 -5.76 -10.73 -16.29
C THR A 89 -6.89 -11.39 -15.52
N TYR A 90 -7.14 -10.92 -14.29
CA TYR A 90 -8.25 -11.35 -13.46
C TYR A 90 -9.56 -10.69 -13.89
N THR A 91 -10.66 -11.44 -13.84
CA THR A 91 -12.02 -10.95 -14.07
C THR A 91 -12.86 -11.11 -12.81
N PHE A 92 -13.53 -10.04 -12.39
CA PHE A 92 -14.36 -10.01 -11.20
C PHE A 92 -15.84 -9.90 -11.57
N GLY A 93 -16.64 -10.88 -11.14
CA GLY A 93 -18.09 -10.89 -11.40
C GLY A 93 -18.84 -9.77 -10.67
N THR A 94 -18.35 -9.38 -9.49
CA THR A 94 -18.72 -8.12 -8.84
C THR A 94 -17.58 -7.14 -9.08
N PRO A 95 -17.81 -6.04 -9.82
CA PRO A 95 -16.79 -5.04 -10.07
C PRO A 95 -16.25 -4.43 -8.78
N VAL A 96 -14.95 -4.13 -8.78
CA VAL A 96 -14.24 -3.43 -7.72
C VAL A 96 -14.50 -1.93 -7.89
N ALA A 97 -14.96 -1.28 -6.83
CA ALA A 97 -15.22 0.15 -6.82
C ALA A 97 -14.21 0.84 -5.92
N ASP A 98 -13.73 2.01 -6.36
CA ASP A 98 -12.96 2.93 -5.53
C ASP A 98 -13.70 3.24 -4.22
N GLY A 99 -13.02 2.96 -3.12
CA GLY A 99 -13.50 3.14 -1.77
C GLY A 99 -12.50 3.92 -0.90
N PRO A 100 -12.79 4.06 0.41
CA PRO A 100 -11.84 4.66 1.32
C PRO A 100 -10.57 3.80 1.44
N GLY A 101 -9.55 4.18 0.70
CA GLY A 101 -8.18 3.75 0.91
C GLY A 101 -7.72 2.78 -0.17
N TRP A 102 -7.05 1.70 0.21
CA TRP A 102 -6.61 0.70 -0.76
C TRP A 102 -7.77 -0.23 -1.13
N ASP A 103 -7.94 -0.54 -2.42
CA ASP A 103 -9.10 -1.29 -2.95
C ASP A 103 -8.75 -2.72 -3.34
N PHE A 104 -7.48 -3.03 -3.56
CA PHE A 104 -7.01 -4.39 -3.76
C PHE A 104 -5.52 -4.51 -3.45
N ALA A 105 -5.03 -5.75 -3.33
CA ALA A 105 -3.61 -6.04 -3.21
C ALA A 105 -3.19 -7.21 -4.08
N VAL A 106 -1.95 -7.15 -4.58
CA VAL A 106 -1.33 -8.19 -5.42
C VAL A 106 -0.25 -8.90 -4.61
N PHE A 107 -0.29 -10.22 -4.61
CA PHE A 107 0.60 -11.09 -3.86
C PHE A 107 1.56 -11.83 -4.80
N GLU A 108 2.77 -12.00 -4.29
CA GLU A 108 3.90 -12.69 -4.88
C GLU A 108 4.59 -13.50 -3.76
N ASN A 109 5.50 -14.40 -4.08
CA ASN A 109 6.07 -15.37 -3.13
C ASN A 109 7.49 -15.05 -2.63
N ALA A 110 7.92 -13.78 -2.68
CA ALA A 110 9.29 -13.35 -2.41
C ALA A 110 9.85 -13.94 -1.12
N PHE A 111 11.02 -14.55 -1.22
CA PHE A 111 11.67 -15.25 -0.11
C PHE A 111 12.13 -14.30 1.02
N SER A 112 12.29 -13.01 0.74
CA SER A 112 12.79 -12.02 1.70
C SER A 112 12.33 -10.59 1.37
N ASP A 113 12.64 -9.65 2.26
CA ASP A 113 12.32 -8.22 2.08
C ASP A 113 13.09 -7.53 0.93
N ALA A 114 14.04 -8.23 0.30
CA ALA A 114 14.94 -7.67 -0.70
C ALA A 114 15.10 -8.54 -1.96
N PHE A 115 14.75 -9.83 -1.90
CA PHE A 115 14.63 -10.66 -3.09
C PHE A 115 13.21 -10.49 -3.60
N LEU A 116 13.03 -9.48 -4.46
CA LEU A 116 11.74 -9.03 -4.95
C LEU A 116 11.73 -9.19 -6.47
N GLU A 117 10.59 -9.60 -7.01
CA GLU A 117 10.31 -9.71 -8.44
C GLU A 117 9.09 -8.83 -8.71
N LEU A 118 9.15 -7.98 -9.74
CA LEU A 118 8.23 -6.84 -9.86
C LEU A 118 7.25 -7.00 -11.02
N ALA A 119 6.04 -6.47 -10.82
CA ALA A 119 5.05 -6.39 -11.88
C ALA A 119 4.36 -5.03 -11.94
N PHE A 120 4.04 -4.59 -13.15
CA PHE A 120 3.10 -3.51 -13.40
C PHE A 120 1.66 -3.98 -13.15
N VAL A 121 0.81 -3.04 -12.74
CA VAL A 121 -0.61 -3.28 -12.52
C VAL A 121 -1.44 -2.35 -13.38
N GLU A 122 -2.41 -2.92 -14.08
CA GLU A 122 -3.39 -2.22 -14.90
C GLU A 122 -4.82 -2.63 -14.52
N VAL A 123 -5.78 -1.74 -14.73
CA VAL A 123 -7.20 -2.01 -14.47
C VAL A 123 -8.06 -1.64 -15.66
N SER A 124 -9.21 -2.29 -15.76
CA SER A 124 -10.19 -2.05 -16.84
C SER A 124 -11.62 -2.21 -16.36
N SER A 125 -12.52 -1.42 -16.92
CA SER A 125 -13.98 -1.56 -16.74
C SER A 125 -14.64 -2.50 -17.76
N ASP A 126 -13.98 -2.79 -18.88
CA ASP A 126 -14.57 -3.53 -20.01
C ASP A 126 -13.72 -4.70 -20.54
N GLY A 127 -12.50 -4.89 -20.02
CA GLY A 127 -11.56 -5.92 -20.46
C GLY A 127 -10.87 -5.61 -21.79
N LEU A 128 -11.06 -4.41 -22.35
CA LEU A 128 -10.46 -3.97 -23.61
C LEU A 128 -9.52 -2.79 -23.40
N GLN A 129 -9.98 -1.74 -22.70
CA GLN A 129 -9.17 -0.58 -22.37
C GLN A 129 -8.59 -0.71 -20.97
N PHE A 130 -7.27 -0.73 -20.88
CA PHE A 130 -6.54 -0.83 -19.62
C PHE A 130 -5.82 0.47 -19.31
N VAL A 131 -5.88 0.87 -18.04
CA VAL A 131 -5.14 2.01 -17.50
C VAL A 131 -4.17 1.48 -16.46
N ARG A 132 -2.89 1.85 -16.60
CA ARG A 132 -1.81 1.43 -15.72
C ARG A 132 -1.69 2.37 -14.51
N PHE A 133 -1.43 1.80 -13.34
CA PHE A 133 -1.03 2.58 -12.17
C PHE A 133 0.29 3.32 -12.44
N PRO A 134 0.45 4.56 -11.94
CA PRO A 134 1.68 5.32 -12.13
C PRO A 134 2.82 4.74 -11.28
N ALA A 135 3.44 3.67 -11.78
CA ALA A 135 4.59 3.00 -11.19
C ALA A 135 5.81 3.93 -11.17
N SER A 136 6.62 3.86 -10.12
CA SER A 136 7.90 4.58 -10.04
C SER A 136 8.97 3.71 -9.43
N SER A 137 10.15 3.69 -10.06
CA SER A 137 11.32 2.96 -9.57
C SER A 137 12.51 3.89 -9.42
N LEU A 138 13.19 3.79 -8.29
CA LEU A 138 14.48 4.44 -8.02
C LEU A 138 15.62 3.40 -7.97
N THR A 139 15.42 2.21 -8.56
CA THR A 139 16.48 1.23 -8.70
C THR A 139 17.59 1.79 -9.60
N PRO A 140 18.89 1.67 -9.21
CA PRO A 140 19.97 2.21 -10.02
C PRO A 140 20.00 1.54 -11.39
N THR A 141 20.23 2.30 -12.48
CA THR A 141 20.29 1.77 -13.86
C THR A 141 21.70 1.86 -14.46
N ASP A 142 22.72 2.10 -13.63
CA ASP A 142 24.14 2.13 -14.02
C ASP A 142 24.77 0.73 -14.07
N SER A 143 24.18 -0.24 -13.38
CA SER A 143 24.53 -1.65 -13.43
C SER A 143 23.26 -2.51 -13.40
N GLN A 144 23.20 -3.55 -14.21
CA GLN A 144 22.10 -4.52 -14.22
C GLN A 144 21.96 -5.17 -12.83
N VAL A 145 20.74 -5.24 -12.32
CA VAL A 145 20.42 -6.13 -11.20
C VAL A 145 20.38 -7.54 -11.77
N GLY A 146 21.36 -8.36 -11.41
CA GLY A 146 21.47 -9.72 -11.93
C GLY A 146 20.35 -10.62 -11.40
N THR A 147 20.29 -11.83 -11.94
CA THR A 147 19.31 -12.89 -11.65
C THR A 147 18.95 -13.12 -10.18
N PHE A 148 19.90 -12.95 -9.24
CA PHE A 148 19.67 -13.07 -7.80
C PHE A 148 19.96 -11.78 -7.03
N GLY A 149 19.88 -10.65 -7.74
CA GLY A 149 20.09 -9.33 -7.20
C GLY A 149 19.02 -8.96 -6.19
N LEU A 150 19.35 -8.02 -5.32
CA LEU A 150 18.47 -7.57 -4.27
C LEU A 150 18.00 -6.16 -4.55
N LEU A 151 16.73 -5.90 -4.27
CA LEU A 151 16.07 -4.61 -4.37
C LEU A 151 15.77 -4.03 -3.00
N GLU A 152 15.40 -2.76 -2.97
CA GLU A 152 14.98 -2.07 -1.76
C GLU A 152 13.53 -1.62 -1.94
N ALA A 153 12.59 -2.18 -1.16
CA ALA A 153 11.17 -1.82 -1.22
C ALA A 153 10.92 -0.30 -1.16
N THR A 154 11.79 0.42 -0.43
CA THR A 154 11.74 1.87 -0.29
C THR A 154 12.04 2.68 -1.56
N LYS A 155 12.54 2.04 -2.61
CA LYS A 155 12.80 2.60 -3.94
C LYS A 155 11.69 2.30 -4.95
N LEU A 156 10.63 1.60 -4.53
CA LEU A 156 9.60 1.07 -5.41
C LEU A 156 8.22 1.61 -5.00
N ASN A 157 7.43 2.03 -5.98
CA ASN A 157 6.05 2.49 -5.80
C ASN A 157 5.15 1.99 -6.93
N ASN A 158 3.91 1.58 -6.59
CA ASN A 158 2.92 1.08 -7.54
C ASN A 158 3.44 -0.04 -8.46
N LEU A 159 4.31 -0.88 -7.89
CA LEU A 159 4.84 -2.10 -8.48
C LEU A 159 4.48 -3.25 -7.55
N ALA A 160 3.78 -4.27 -8.07
CA ALA A 160 3.49 -5.48 -7.31
C ALA A 160 4.80 -6.24 -7.00
N GLY A 161 4.77 -7.15 -6.02
CA GLY A 161 5.96 -7.90 -5.56
C GLY A 161 6.97 -7.08 -4.76
N LYS A 162 6.58 -5.88 -4.32
CA LYS A 162 7.40 -5.04 -3.45
C LYS A 162 7.64 -5.64 -2.05
N TYR A 163 6.85 -6.63 -1.62
CA TYR A 163 6.88 -7.19 -0.27
C TYR A 163 7.08 -8.69 -0.29
N ARG A 164 7.80 -9.20 0.73
CA ARG A 164 8.02 -10.64 0.94
C ARG A 164 6.70 -11.42 0.98
N GLY A 165 6.78 -12.70 0.64
CA GLY A 165 5.66 -13.64 0.64
C GLY A 165 4.79 -13.58 1.89
N GLY A 166 3.48 -13.74 1.68
CA GLY A 166 2.44 -13.55 2.70
C GLY A 166 1.98 -12.10 2.90
N TYR A 167 2.56 -11.14 2.17
CA TYR A 167 2.13 -9.75 2.19
C TYR A 167 1.87 -9.22 0.76
N GLY A 168 0.69 -8.66 0.56
CA GLY A 168 0.30 -8.04 -0.71
C GLY A 168 0.76 -6.60 -0.80
N THR A 169 1.07 -6.17 -2.03
CA THR A 169 1.25 -4.76 -2.36
C THR A 169 -0.12 -4.15 -2.65
N PRO A 170 -0.59 -3.16 -1.87
CA PRO A 170 -1.92 -2.58 -2.08
C PRO A 170 -1.94 -1.50 -3.18
N PHE A 171 -3.10 -1.33 -3.80
CA PHE A 171 -3.39 -0.38 -4.89
C PHE A 171 -4.72 0.35 -4.65
N ASP A 172 -4.72 1.67 -4.84
CA ASP A 172 -5.82 2.60 -4.52
C ASP A 172 -6.33 3.21 -5.84
N LEU A 173 -7.53 2.81 -6.25
CA LEU A 173 -8.15 3.19 -7.52
C LEU A 173 -8.33 4.70 -7.64
N TRP A 174 -8.38 5.43 -6.53
CA TRP A 174 -8.43 6.90 -6.52
C TRP A 174 -7.22 7.52 -7.21
N GLU A 175 -6.06 6.84 -7.22
CA GLU A 175 -4.88 7.29 -7.96
C GLU A 175 -5.14 7.40 -9.47
N LEU A 176 -6.17 6.71 -9.97
CA LEU A 176 -6.56 6.70 -11.37
C LEU A 176 -7.80 7.55 -11.67
N LYS A 177 -8.36 8.29 -10.71
CA LYS A 177 -9.61 9.06 -10.87
C LYS A 177 -9.64 10.06 -12.03
N ASP A 178 -8.48 10.60 -12.41
CA ASP A 178 -8.33 11.59 -13.48
C ASP A 178 -8.02 10.93 -14.83
N SER A 179 -7.93 9.60 -14.87
CA SER A 179 -7.68 8.82 -16.08
C SER A 179 -8.94 8.71 -16.94
N SER A 180 -8.76 8.77 -18.26
CA SER A 180 -9.84 8.49 -19.22
C SER A 180 -9.88 7.01 -19.58
N GLY A 181 -11.07 6.50 -19.93
CA GLY A 181 -11.23 5.14 -20.50
C GLY A 181 -11.59 4.06 -19.48
N ILE A 182 -11.69 4.42 -18.19
CA ILE A 182 -12.17 3.55 -17.12
C ILE A 182 -13.20 4.28 -16.25
N ASP A 183 -14.04 3.51 -15.58
CA ASP A 183 -14.89 3.93 -14.49
C ASP A 183 -14.34 3.31 -13.20
N ILE A 184 -13.67 4.12 -12.37
CA ILE A 184 -13.03 3.65 -11.12
C ILE A 184 -14.05 3.14 -10.09
N SER A 185 -15.34 3.43 -10.25
CA SER A 185 -16.40 2.83 -9.44
C SER A 185 -16.89 1.49 -9.98
N ASN A 186 -16.32 1.00 -11.09
CA ASN A 186 -16.77 -0.19 -11.80
C ASN A 186 -15.60 -0.87 -12.56
N ILE A 187 -14.56 -1.25 -11.83
CA ILE A 187 -13.42 -2.00 -12.37
C ILE A 187 -13.75 -3.49 -12.37
N SER A 188 -13.82 -4.08 -13.56
CA SER A 188 -14.14 -5.50 -13.73
C SER A 188 -12.91 -6.37 -13.96
N HIS A 189 -11.78 -5.78 -14.37
CA HIS A 189 -10.54 -6.51 -14.62
C HIS A 189 -9.33 -5.86 -13.96
N ILE A 190 -8.44 -6.71 -13.44
CA ILE A 190 -7.12 -6.33 -12.91
C ILE A 190 -6.09 -7.16 -13.64
N ARG A 191 -5.14 -6.51 -14.29
CA ARG A 191 -4.05 -7.15 -15.04
C ARG A 191 -2.72 -6.91 -14.35
N ILE A 192 -1.98 -7.99 -14.17
CA ILE A 192 -0.61 -8.01 -13.66
C ILE A 192 0.32 -8.35 -14.82
N ILE A 193 1.39 -7.58 -15.00
CA ILE A 193 2.33 -7.72 -16.11
C ILE A 193 3.73 -7.74 -15.52
N ASP A 194 4.50 -8.78 -15.81
CA ASP A 194 5.90 -8.87 -15.45
C ASP A 194 6.70 -7.63 -15.90
N VAL A 195 7.60 -7.16 -15.03
CA VAL A 195 8.59 -6.14 -15.39
C VAL A 195 9.79 -6.82 -16.03
N VAL A 196 10.03 -6.54 -17.31
CA VAL A 196 11.29 -6.93 -17.94
C VAL A 196 12.41 -6.02 -17.41
N GLY A 197 13.14 -6.52 -16.40
CA GLY A 197 14.14 -5.80 -15.61
C GLY A 197 15.43 -5.37 -16.33
N SER A 198 15.50 -5.50 -17.65
CA SER A 198 16.68 -5.18 -18.43
C SER A 198 16.99 -3.68 -18.43
N ILE A 199 18.27 -3.31 -18.28
CA ILE A 199 18.73 -1.92 -18.49
C ILE A 199 19.05 -1.61 -19.97
N ASP A 200 18.91 -2.58 -20.88
CA ASP A 200 19.01 -2.36 -22.33
C ASP A 200 17.68 -1.77 -22.85
N LEU A 201 17.74 -0.65 -23.55
CA LEU A 201 16.57 0.06 -24.08
C LEU A 201 15.74 -0.76 -25.09
N ASN A 202 16.27 -1.84 -25.64
CA ASN A 202 15.50 -2.73 -26.53
C ASN A 202 14.51 -3.62 -25.77
N TRP A 203 14.75 -3.86 -24.48
CA TRP A 203 14.01 -4.83 -23.66
C TRP A 203 13.44 -4.22 -22.38
N GLY A 204 14.17 -3.28 -21.80
CA GLY A 204 13.84 -2.62 -20.55
C GLY A 204 12.52 -1.85 -20.61
N GLN A 205 11.78 -1.91 -19.52
CA GLN A 205 10.48 -1.25 -19.41
C GLN A 205 10.57 0.00 -18.53
N PRO A 206 10.16 1.18 -19.04
CA PRO A 206 10.17 2.41 -18.27
C PRO A 206 8.99 2.48 -17.29
N ASP A 207 9.23 3.13 -16.15
CA ASP A 207 8.23 3.57 -15.19
C ASP A 207 7.44 4.79 -15.71
N HIS A 208 6.53 5.33 -14.89
CA HIS A 208 5.73 6.51 -15.24
C HIS A 208 6.58 7.78 -15.53
N ASN A 209 7.80 7.86 -14.99
CA ASN A 209 8.71 9.00 -15.17
C ASN A 209 9.68 8.78 -16.35
N GLY A 210 9.59 7.66 -17.06
CA GLY A 210 10.49 7.29 -18.14
C GLY A 210 11.82 6.68 -17.68
N GLN A 211 11.96 6.29 -16.42
CA GLN A 211 13.15 5.60 -15.89
C GLN A 211 12.97 4.09 -16.06
N LEU A 212 13.99 3.38 -16.53
CA LEU A 212 13.93 1.92 -16.61
C LEU A 212 13.76 1.30 -15.22
N VAL A 213 12.83 0.36 -15.08
CA VAL A 213 12.69 -0.43 -13.86
C VAL A 213 13.71 -1.57 -13.93
N ASN A 214 14.83 -1.42 -13.21
CA ASN A 214 15.88 -2.43 -13.14
C ASN A 214 15.54 -3.49 -12.09
N ASP A 215 14.69 -4.44 -12.49
CA ASP A 215 14.34 -5.67 -11.77
C ASP A 215 15.39 -6.78 -12.02
N PRO A 216 15.49 -7.86 -11.22
CA PRO A 216 16.40 -8.97 -11.52
C PRO A 216 16.25 -9.48 -12.95
N PHE A 217 17.33 -9.43 -13.73
CA PHE A 217 17.34 -9.85 -15.13
C PHE A 217 18.76 -10.28 -15.57
N PRO A 218 18.90 -11.31 -16.43
CA PRO A 218 17.84 -12.22 -16.90
C PRO A 218 17.46 -13.26 -15.85
N THR A 219 16.25 -13.82 -15.97
CA THR A 219 15.70 -14.88 -15.11
C THR A 219 15.42 -16.16 -15.91
N SER A 220 16.44 -16.66 -16.62
CA SER A 220 16.35 -17.78 -17.57
C SER A 220 16.14 -19.16 -16.92
N PHE A 221 15.05 -19.33 -16.18
CA PHE A 221 14.62 -20.57 -15.53
C PHE A 221 13.09 -20.71 -15.53
N GLU A 222 12.59 -21.90 -15.17
CA GLU A 222 11.15 -22.25 -15.26
C GLU A 222 10.23 -21.29 -14.51
N SER A 223 10.70 -20.74 -13.38
CA SER A 223 10.00 -19.75 -12.56
C SER A 223 10.45 -18.31 -12.81
N GLY A 224 10.91 -17.99 -14.02
CA GLY A 224 11.40 -16.65 -14.36
C GLY A 224 10.29 -15.60 -14.39
N GLY A 225 10.68 -14.35 -14.13
CA GLY A 225 9.76 -13.20 -14.04
C GLY A 225 8.91 -13.23 -12.77
N PHE A 226 7.81 -12.48 -12.80
CA PHE A 226 6.91 -12.34 -11.65
C PHE A 226 6.12 -13.61 -11.33
N ASP A 227 6.21 -14.06 -10.08
CA ASP A 227 5.50 -15.23 -9.53
C ASP A 227 4.16 -14.83 -8.88
N VAL A 228 3.06 -14.91 -9.64
CA VAL A 228 1.74 -14.50 -9.13
C VAL A 228 1.21 -15.53 -8.13
N ASP A 229 0.96 -15.09 -6.89
CA ASP A 229 0.29 -15.87 -5.84
C ASP A 229 -1.22 -15.59 -5.86
N ALA A 230 -1.62 -14.32 -5.69
CA ALA A 230 -3.04 -13.97 -5.65
C ALA A 230 -3.33 -12.48 -5.90
N VAL A 231 -4.59 -12.17 -6.16
CA VAL A 231 -5.14 -10.81 -6.08
C VAL A 231 -6.33 -10.81 -5.12
N GLY A 232 -6.23 -10.01 -4.06
CA GLY A 232 -7.28 -9.87 -3.04
C GLY A 232 -7.95 -8.50 -3.12
N ILE A 233 -9.28 -8.45 -3.04
CA ILE A 233 -10.07 -7.22 -3.03
C ILE A 233 -10.25 -6.74 -1.60
N LEU A 234 -9.96 -5.46 -1.37
CA LEU A 234 -9.99 -4.79 -0.07
C LEU A 234 -11.19 -3.86 0.02
N GLU A 235 -11.81 -3.80 1.20
CA GLU A 235 -12.82 -2.78 1.51
C GLU A 235 -12.49 -2.08 2.83
N GLY A 236 -12.34 -0.75 2.77
CA GLY A 236 -12.17 0.10 3.95
C GLY A 236 -10.80 0.02 4.63
N LEU A 237 -9.76 -0.47 3.93
CA LEU A 237 -8.38 -0.40 4.41
C LEU A 237 -7.82 1.01 4.16
N PRO A 238 -7.50 1.81 5.19
CA PRO A 238 -7.05 3.18 4.98
C PRO A 238 -5.73 3.27 4.19
N SER A 239 -5.70 4.08 3.13
CA SER A 239 -4.46 4.45 2.44
C SER A 239 -3.93 5.80 2.96
N SER A 240 -2.61 5.97 2.94
CA SER A 240 -1.96 7.24 3.27
C SER A 240 -2.09 8.30 2.16
N SER A 241 -2.59 7.92 0.98
CA SER A 241 -2.89 8.77 -0.19
C SER A 241 -4.20 9.54 -0.07
N HIS A 242 -5.05 9.25 0.93
CA HIS A 242 -6.12 10.17 1.32
C HIS A 242 -5.48 11.46 1.79
N ASN A 243 -5.56 12.48 0.93
CA ASN A 243 -5.18 13.86 1.23
C ASN A 243 -5.52 14.20 2.69
N LEU A 244 -4.47 14.29 3.51
CA LEU A 244 -4.46 14.93 4.83
C LEU A 244 -4.99 16.39 4.77
N GLY A 245 -5.29 16.90 3.57
CA GLY A 245 -5.93 18.18 3.32
C GLY A 245 -7.45 18.22 3.38
N ASN A 246 -8.20 17.10 3.52
CA ASN A 246 -9.67 17.16 3.63
C ASN A 246 -10.35 16.11 4.52
N LEU A 247 -9.60 15.27 5.24
CA LEU A 247 -10.16 14.71 6.46
C LEU A 247 -10.24 15.84 7.49
N LYS A 248 -11.40 16.51 7.60
CA LYS A 248 -11.85 16.91 8.94
C LYS A 248 -11.77 15.61 9.73
N SER A 249 -10.73 15.48 10.56
CA SER A 249 -10.51 14.28 11.32
C SER A 249 -11.84 13.86 11.95
N SER A 250 -12.27 12.62 11.67
CA SER A 250 -13.46 11.99 12.26
C SER A 250 -13.46 12.08 13.79
N LEU A 251 -12.28 12.33 14.35
CA LEU A 251 -11.99 12.56 15.75
C LEU A 251 -11.16 13.83 15.93
N GLN A 252 -11.56 14.69 16.86
CA GLN A 252 -10.78 15.86 17.28
C GLN A 252 -10.63 15.84 18.79
N VAL A 253 -9.39 16.00 19.28
CA VAL A 253 -9.12 16.22 20.71
C VAL A 253 -8.34 17.51 20.88
N TRP A 254 -8.87 18.42 21.70
CA TRP A 254 -8.22 19.71 21.96
C TRP A 254 -8.51 20.26 23.36
N PRO A 255 -7.52 20.95 23.98
CA PRO A 255 -6.15 21.07 23.51
C PRO A 255 -5.39 19.73 23.62
N ASN A 256 -4.55 19.44 22.63
CA ASN A 256 -3.60 18.34 22.65
C ASN A 256 -2.26 18.87 22.09
N PRO A 257 -1.24 19.15 22.93
CA PRO A 257 -1.14 18.76 24.34
C PRO A 257 -2.12 19.53 25.25
N GLY A 258 -2.76 18.80 26.18
CA GLY A 258 -3.60 19.35 27.24
C GLY A 258 -2.80 19.64 28.50
N ARG A 259 -3.39 20.38 29.44
CA ARG A 259 -2.81 20.60 30.78
C ARG A 259 -3.47 19.68 31.81
N ALA A 260 -2.68 19.21 32.76
CA ALA A 260 -3.21 18.49 33.91
C ALA A 260 -4.32 19.29 34.60
N GLU A 261 -5.41 18.62 34.94
CA GLU A 261 -6.63 19.18 35.55
C GLU A 261 -7.41 20.18 34.69
N ALA A 262 -6.91 20.55 33.51
CA ALA A 262 -7.65 21.37 32.56
C ALA A 262 -8.68 20.55 31.77
N LEU A 263 -9.67 21.26 31.25
CA LEU A 263 -10.70 20.70 30.39
C LEU A 263 -10.12 20.37 29.01
N ILE A 264 -10.41 19.15 28.55
CA ILE A 264 -10.04 18.60 27.25
C ILE A 264 -11.34 18.21 26.56
N ASN A 265 -11.48 18.61 25.32
CA ASN A 265 -12.63 18.31 24.48
C ASN A 265 -12.29 17.15 23.56
N ILE A 266 -13.24 16.23 23.40
CA ILE A 266 -13.23 15.22 22.36
C ILE A 266 -14.51 15.34 21.54
N ALA A 267 -14.38 15.38 20.22
CA ALA A 267 -15.50 15.36 19.30
C ALA A 267 -15.28 14.27 18.26
N VAL A 268 -16.37 13.60 17.88
CA VAL A 268 -16.39 12.53 16.88
C VAL A 268 -17.44 12.81 15.79
N SER A 269 -17.23 12.31 14.58
CA SER A 269 -18.08 12.54 13.42
C SER A 269 -19.35 11.69 13.38
N GLN A 270 -19.42 10.63 14.18
CA GLN A 270 -20.57 9.73 14.31
C GLN A 270 -20.68 9.20 15.75
N GLU A 271 -21.81 8.57 16.07
CA GLU A 271 -22.05 8.01 17.40
C GLU A 271 -20.95 7.02 17.80
N ALA A 272 -20.37 7.19 18.98
CA ALA A 272 -19.22 6.40 19.40
C ALA A 272 -19.13 6.19 20.91
N PHE A 273 -18.50 5.09 21.27
CA PHE A 273 -18.04 4.81 22.62
C PHE A 273 -16.53 5.04 22.71
N VAL A 274 -16.12 5.91 23.64
CA VAL A 274 -14.71 6.31 23.83
C VAL A 274 -14.21 5.83 25.18
N GLU A 275 -13.07 5.15 25.20
CA GLU A 275 -12.35 4.75 26.41
C GLU A 275 -10.95 5.38 26.41
N ILE A 276 -10.57 6.03 27.51
CA ILE A 276 -9.26 6.67 27.64
C ILE A 276 -8.43 5.88 28.62
N TYR A 277 -7.25 5.44 28.19
CA TYR A 277 -6.32 4.65 28.99
C TYR A 277 -5.02 5.41 29.23
N SER A 278 -4.40 5.18 30.38
CA SER A 278 -2.98 5.51 30.59
C SER A 278 -2.08 4.60 29.76
N ILE A 279 -0.80 4.97 29.61
CA ILE A 279 0.22 4.13 28.95
C ILE A 279 0.40 2.75 29.60
N SER A 280 0.06 2.59 30.88
CA SER A 280 0.08 1.30 31.58
C SER A 280 -1.21 0.48 31.41
N GLY A 281 -2.14 0.94 30.56
CA GLY A 281 -3.40 0.24 30.26
C GLY A 281 -4.51 0.44 31.29
N GLN A 282 -4.32 1.33 32.29
CA GLN A 282 -5.40 1.65 33.24
C GLN A 282 -6.44 2.55 32.58
N LEU A 283 -7.72 2.15 32.63
CA LEU A 283 -8.85 2.96 32.19
C LEU A 283 -9.00 4.19 33.09
N ILE A 284 -9.04 5.38 32.46
CA ILE A 284 -9.16 6.69 33.09
C ILE A 284 -10.56 7.25 32.91
N HIS A 285 -11.11 7.16 31.69
CA HIS A 285 -12.46 7.65 31.35
C HIS A 285 -13.16 6.69 30.39
N SER A 286 -14.49 6.68 30.46
CA SER A 286 -15.36 6.02 29.49
C SER A 286 -16.54 6.94 29.19
N LEU A 287 -16.78 7.22 27.91
CA LEU A 287 -17.70 8.25 27.43
C LEU A 287 -18.55 7.65 26.29
N SER A 288 -19.86 7.95 26.28
CA SER A 288 -20.73 7.73 25.12
C SER A 288 -20.98 9.08 24.46
N ILE A 289 -20.80 9.16 23.14
CA ILE A 289 -20.99 10.38 22.36
C ILE A 289 -22.14 10.13 21.37
N GLU A 290 -23.30 10.70 21.66
CA GLU A 290 -24.57 10.46 20.94
C GLU A 290 -24.80 11.41 19.75
N HIS A 291 -24.15 12.59 19.73
CA HIS A 291 -24.42 13.65 18.73
C HIS A 291 -23.13 14.22 18.10
N THR A 292 -23.16 14.39 16.78
CA THR A 292 -22.00 14.63 15.90
C THR A 292 -21.47 16.07 15.83
N LEU A 293 -21.81 16.94 16.79
CA LEU A 293 -21.41 18.35 16.75
C LEU A 293 -21.07 18.99 18.11
N ASN A 294 -21.34 18.31 19.23
CA ASN A 294 -21.00 18.82 20.56
C ASN A 294 -19.83 18.04 21.15
N PRO A 295 -18.71 18.69 21.47
CA PRO A 295 -17.60 18.01 22.13
C PRO A 295 -18.04 17.54 23.52
N VAL A 296 -17.59 16.35 23.91
CA VAL A 296 -17.63 15.90 25.30
C VAL A 296 -16.35 16.37 25.98
N THR A 297 -16.49 16.98 27.15
CA THR A 297 -15.35 17.52 27.90
C THR A 297 -15.00 16.60 29.06
N PHE A 298 -13.71 16.33 29.26
CA PHE A 298 -13.17 15.59 30.39
C PHE A 298 -11.87 16.24 30.88
N SER A 299 -11.32 15.77 32.01
CA SER A 299 -10.04 16.24 32.54
C SER A 299 -9.19 15.08 33.01
N ILE A 300 -7.87 15.16 32.83
CA ILE A 300 -6.91 14.17 33.33
C ILE A 300 -6.02 14.85 34.36
N LYS A 301 -5.89 14.25 35.55
CA LYS A 301 -5.20 14.87 36.70
C LYS A 301 -3.68 14.82 36.61
N THR A 302 -3.14 13.79 35.98
CA THR A 302 -1.71 13.52 36.01
C THR A 302 -1.09 13.80 34.64
N PRO A 303 0.03 14.52 34.58
CA PRO A 303 0.82 14.60 33.35
C PRO A 303 1.22 13.21 32.87
N GLY A 304 1.23 13.02 31.56
CA GLY A 304 1.54 11.72 30.96
C GLY A 304 1.00 11.55 29.55
N VAL A 305 1.24 10.35 29.02
CA VAL A 305 0.74 9.91 27.72
C VAL A 305 -0.45 8.99 27.93
N TYR A 306 -1.52 9.27 27.19
CA TYR A 306 -2.78 8.54 27.23
C TYR A 306 -3.19 8.13 25.82
N PHE A 307 -4.01 7.09 25.72
CA PHE A 307 -4.61 6.64 24.47
C PHE A 307 -6.13 6.66 24.60
N ALA A 308 -6.81 7.34 23.68
CA ALA A 308 -8.24 7.17 23.49
C ALA A 308 -8.47 6.02 22.50
N ASN A 309 -9.34 5.09 22.85
CA ASN A 309 -9.82 4.00 22.03
C ASN A 309 -11.29 4.28 21.70
N ILE A 310 -11.63 4.36 20.42
CA ILE A 310 -12.95 4.77 19.96
C ILE A 310 -13.59 3.62 19.19
N ARG A 311 -14.79 3.23 19.59
CA ARG A 311 -15.62 2.26 18.88
C ARG A 311 -16.86 2.96 18.36
N TYR A 312 -16.98 3.04 17.04
CA TYR A 312 -18.14 3.63 16.39
C TYR A 312 -19.30 2.63 16.35
N PHE A 313 -20.52 3.10 16.60
CA PHE A 313 -21.70 2.23 16.50
C PHE A 313 -21.93 1.82 15.05
N GLY A 314 -22.16 0.52 14.82
CA GLY A 314 -22.40 -0.04 13.48
C GLY A 314 -21.18 -0.13 12.56
N SER A 315 -19.98 0.18 13.06
CA SER A 315 -18.73 0.06 12.30
C SER A 315 -17.76 -0.90 13.02
N PRO A 316 -17.09 -1.82 12.32
CA PRO A 316 -16.04 -2.67 12.90
C PRO A 316 -14.74 -1.89 13.18
N ILE A 317 -14.65 -0.62 12.74
CA ILE A 317 -13.46 0.20 12.84
C ILE A 317 -13.28 0.70 14.28
N THR A 318 -12.07 0.50 14.82
CA THR A 318 -11.63 1.09 16.07
C THR A 318 -10.50 2.06 15.80
N GLU A 319 -10.66 3.32 16.24
CA GLU A 319 -9.62 4.34 16.11
C GLU A 319 -8.86 4.52 17.44
N ARG A 320 -7.57 4.85 17.35
CA ARG A 320 -6.74 5.18 18.51
C ARG A 320 -6.06 6.53 18.35
N LEU A 321 -6.15 7.37 19.38
CA LEU A 321 -5.50 8.69 19.40
C LEU A 321 -4.64 8.86 20.64
N LEU A 322 -3.44 9.41 20.46
CA LEU A 322 -2.55 9.79 21.55
C LEU A 322 -2.96 11.15 22.13
N ILE A 323 -3.11 11.21 23.44
CA ILE A 323 -3.40 12.44 24.20
C ILE A 323 -2.20 12.71 25.12
N LEU A 324 -1.57 13.86 24.93
CA LEU A 324 -0.45 14.31 25.77
C LEU A 324 -0.96 15.29 26.83
N ILE A 325 -0.67 15.00 28.11
CA ILE A 325 -0.99 15.87 29.24
C ILE A 325 0.31 16.40 29.86
N GLN A 326 0.42 17.71 29.99
CA GLN A 326 1.55 18.42 30.58
C GLN A 326 1.19 19.07 31.92
#